data_AF-F8GKK1-F1
#
_entry.id   AF-F8GKK1-F1
#
_cell.length_a   1.000
_cell.length_b   1.000
_cell.length_c   1.000
_cell.angle_alpha   90.00
_cell.angle_beta   90.00
_cell.angle_gamma   90.00
#
_symmetry.space_group_name_H-M   'P 1'
#
loop_
_entity.id
_entity.type
_entity.pdbx_description
1 polymer ?
#
loop_
_entity_poly.entity_id
_entity_poly.type
_entity_poly.pdbx_seq_one_letter_code
_entity_poly.pdbx_strand_id
1 'polypeptide(L)'
;MTVSSWGSCHVKNERKQKLIYLGPEMLAAALLNLALHSDEADDLIEQLMATPKENVQRFKKKLSDLKHSRRFIDWRGAAGLARKLEMLLQDLKAGIDDPIPGIELVKVFYEADNTIFEMCDDSSVLRY
;
A
#
# COMPACT_ATOMS: atom_id res chain seq x y z
N MET A 1 -28.54 6.68 30.69
CA MET A 1 -28.48 6.31 29.26
C MET A 1 -27.01 6.33 28.86
N THR A 2 -26.44 5.14 28.74
CA THR A 2 -25.08 4.85 28.28
C THR A 2 -25.03 4.95 26.76
N VAL A 3 -24.04 5.65 26.20
CA VAL A 3 -23.60 5.41 24.83
C VAL A 3 -22.09 5.21 24.82
N SER A 4 -21.74 4.02 24.39
CA SER A 4 -20.46 3.34 24.42
C SER A 4 -19.58 3.83 23.27
N SER A 5 -18.52 4.58 23.57
CA SER A 5 -17.48 4.95 22.58
C SER A 5 -16.12 4.28 22.83
N TRP A 6 -16.00 3.46 23.89
CA TRP A 6 -14.73 2.88 24.34
C TRP A 6 -14.47 1.43 23.86
N GLY A 7 -15.40 0.84 23.10
CA GLY A 7 -15.32 -0.58 22.70
C GLY A 7 -14.39 -0.88 21.51
N SER A 8 -14.12 0.09 20.64
CA SER A 8 -13.45 -0.19 19.36
C SER A 8 -11.92 -0.32 19.44
N CYS A 9 -11.29 0.28 20.47
CA CYS A 9 -9.83 0.19 20.67
C CYS A 9 -9.42 -1.06 21.47
N HIS A 10 -10.26 -1.55 22.39
CA HIS A 10 -9.97 -2.72 23.22
C HIS A 10 -10.02 -4.03 22.39
N VAL A 11 -11.04 -4.19 21.55
CA VAL A 11 -11.26 -5.40 20.74
C VAL A 11 -10.17 -5.60 19.67
N LYS A 12 -9.61 -4.52 19.11
CA LYS A 12 -8.49 -4.60 18.15
C LYS A 12 -7.24 -5.17 18.81
N ASN A 13 -6.98 -4.83 20.07
CA ASN A 13 -5.82 -5.34 20.81
C ASN A 13 -6.01 -6.81 21.22
N GLU A 14 -7.21 -7.23 21.60
CA GLU A 14 -7.50 -8.63 21.91
C GLU A 14 -7.31 -9.56 20.71
N ARG A 15 -7.79 -9.16 19.52
CA ARG A 15 -7.57 -9.93 18.28
C ARG A 15 -6.08 -10.04 17.95
N LYS A 16 -5.33 -8.94 18.05
CA LYS A 16 -3.88 -8.93 17.83
C LYS A 16 -3.15 -9.85 18.82
N GLN A 17 -3.49 -9.80 20.11
CA GLN A 17 -2.90 -10.65 21.13
C GLN A 17 -3.18 -12.14 20.87
N LYS A 18 -4.41 -12.49 20.50
CA LYS A 18 -4.76 -13.87 20.11
C LYS A 18 -3.94 -14.34 18.90
N LEU A 19 -3.76 -13.48 17.89
CA LEU A 19 -2.93 -13.81 16.73
C LEU A 19 -1.46 -14.04 17.12
N ILE A 20 -0.89 -13.19 17.98
CA ILE A 20 0.49 -13.36 18.49
C ILE A 20 0.62 -14.70 19.23
N TYR A 21 -0.39 -15.09 20.03
CA TYR A 21 -0.40 -16.36 20.75
C TYR A 21 -0.40 -17.60 19.84
N LEU A 22 -0.90 -17.50 18.59
CA LEU A 22 -0.86 -18.62 17.63
C LEU A 22 0.56 -18.99 17.17
N GLY A 23 1.53 -18.09 17.38
CA GLY A 23 2.92 -18.32 17.01
C GLY A 23 3.26 -17.97 15.55
N PRO A 24 4.55 -17.76 15.24
CA PRO A 24 5.00 -17.28 13.94
C PRO A 24 4.73 -18.28 12.79
N GLU A 25 4.77 -19.58 13.05
CA GLU A 25 4.56 -20.62 12.02
C GLU A 25 3.13 -20.59 11.49
N MET A 26 2.15 -20.52 12.40
CA MET A 26 0.73 -20.47 12.00
C MET A 26 0.40 -19.16 11.28
N LEU A 27 1.00 -18.05 11.73
CA LEU A 27 0.82 -16.75 11.08
C LEU A 27 1.45 -16.71 9.69
N ALA A 28 2.64 -17.27 9.51
CA ALA A 28 3.28 -17.37 8.19
C ALA A 28 2.44 -18.20 7.22
N ALA A 29 1.93 -19.36 7.66
CA ALA A 29 1.05 -20.20 6.85
C ALA A 29 -0.27 -19.49 6.48
N ALA A 30 -0.86 -18.72 7.41
CA ALA A 30 -2.06 -17.94 7.15
C ALA A 30 -1.82 -16.79 6.17
N LEU A 31 -0.68 -16.10 6.27
CA LEU A 31 -0.29 -15.04 5.33
C LEU A 31 -0.09 -15.61 3.91
N LEU A 32 0.63 -16.72 3.78
CA LEU A 32 0.83 -17.38 2.48
C LEU A 32 -0.50 -17.86 1.87
N ASN A 33 -1.44 -18.33 2.69
CA ASN A 33 -2.78 -18.69 2.21
C ASN A 33 -3.55 -17.44 1.73
N LEU A 34 -3.48 -16.33 2.46
CA LEU A 34 -4.11 -15.07 2.06
C LEU A 34 -3.56 -14.55 0.72
N ALA A 35 -2.24 -14.67 0.51
CA ALA A 35 -1.57 -14.26 -0.72
C ALA A 35 -2.08 -14.99 -1.97
N LEU A 36 -2.56 -16.25 -1.84
CA LEU A 36 -3.17 -16.99 -2.96
C LEU A 36 -4.42 -16.31 -3.53
N HIS A 37 -5.03 -15.39 -2.79
CA HIS A 37 -6.30 -14.76 -3.14
C HIS A 37 -6.25 -13.24 -3.14
N SER A 38 -5.11 -12.64 -2.84
CA SER A 38 -4.94 -11.18 -2.81
C SER A 38 -3.51 -10.81 -3.22
N ASP A 39 -3.41 -10.17 -4.38
CA ASP A 39 -2.16 -9.59 -4.86
C ASP A 39 -1.59 -8.57 -3.86
N GLU A 40 -2.47 -7.87 -3.12
CA GLU A 40 -2.04 -6.94 -2.07
C GLU A 40 -1.40 -7.66 -0.87
N ALA A 41 -1.91 -8.85 -0.51
CA ALA A 41 -1.32 -9.66 0.55
C ALA A 41 0.01 -10.28 0.11
N ASP A 42 0.09 -10.74 -1.14
CA ASP A 42 1.34 -11.25 -1.73
C ASP A 42 2.43 -10.18 -1.74
N ASP A 43 2.12 -8.99 -2.24
CA ASP A 43 3.07 -7.88 -2.28
C ASP A 43 3.54 -7.42 -0.90
N LEU A 44 2.66 -7.46 0.11
CA LEU A 44 3.04 -7.18 1.50
C LEU A 44 4.03 -8.22 2.02
N ILE A 45 3.84 -9.51 1.73
CA ILE A 45 4.78 -10.56 2.13
C ILE A 45 6.13 -10.33 1.47
N GLU A 46 6.14 -10.06 0.17
CA GLU A 46 7.36 -9.75 -0.57
C GLU A 46 8.10 -8.52 0.00
N GLN A 47 7.37 -7.46 0.38
CA GLN A 47 7.94 -6.29 1.05
C GLN A 47 8.53 -6.63 2.42
N LEU A 48 7.86 -7.48 3.21
CA LEU A 48 8.32 -7.90 4.53
C LEU A 48 9.58 -8.78 4.47
N MET A 49 9.72 -9.57 3.40
CA MET A 49 10.89 -10.43 3.17
C MET A 49 12.07 -9.69 2.55
N ALA A 50 11.82 -8.57 1.87
CA ALA A 50 12.85 -7.77 1.23
C ALA A 50 13.71 -6.99 2.22
N THR A 51 14.99 -6.82 1.87
CA THR A 51 15.89 -5.88 2.55
C THR A 51 15.46 -4.43 2.30
N PRO A 52 15.86 -3.47 3.16
CA PRO A 52 15.55 -2.06 2.92
C PRO A 52 15.97 -1.57 1.53
N LYS A 53 17.15 -1.99 1.06
CA LYS A 53 17.66 -1.67 -0.28
C LYS A 53 16.76 -2.23 -1.38
N GLU A 54 16.29 -3.47 -1.25
CA GLU A 54 15.37 -4.09 -2.20
C GLU A 54 14.01 -3.38 -2.20
N ASN A 55 13.50 -2.98 -1.04
CA ASN A 55 12.29 -2.17 -0.91
C ASN A 55 12.42 -0.81 -1.65
N VAL A 56 13.57 -0.13 -1.57
CA VAL A 56 13.82 1.06 -2.39
C VAL A 56 13.79 0.76 -3.90
N GLN A 57 14.31 -0.40 -4.33
CA GLN A 57 14.25 -0.80 -5.74
C GLN A 57 12.82 -1.14 -6.18
N ARG A 58 12.05 -1.82 -5.33
CA ARG A 58 10.63 -2.12 -5.55
C ARG A 58 9.83 -0.83 -5.73
N PHE A 59 10.02 0.14 -4.84
CA PHE A 59 9.44 1.49 -4.97
C PHE A 59 9.76 2.12 -6.33
N LYS A 60 11.05 2.21 -6.69
CA LYS A 60 11.51 2.84 -7.95
C LYS A 60 10.92 2.14 -9.17
N LYS A 61 10.87 0.80 -9.15
CA LYS A 61 10.30 -0.01 -10.23
C LYS A 61 8.79 0.25 -10.37
N LYS A 62 8.02 0.12 -9.29
CA LYS A 62 6.57 0.38 -9.31
C LYS A 62 6.25 1.81 -9.77
N LEU A 63 7.03 2.80 -9.33
CA LEU A 63 6.87 4.19 -9.76
C LEU A 63 7.14 4.35 -11.26
N SER A 64 8.22 3.74 -11.75
CA SER A 64 8.54 3.75 -13.18
C SER A 64 7.44 3.07 -14.00
N ASP A 65 6.95 1.91 -13.57
CA ASP A 65 5.90 1.18 -14.27
C ASP A 65 4.60 1.99 -14.34
N LEU A 66 4.26 2.72 -13.26
CA LEU A 66 3.12 3.65 -13.27
C LEU A 66 3.31 4.81 -14.25
N LYS A 67 4.49 5.45 -14.27
CA LYS A 67 4.79 6.56 -15.19
C LYS A 67 4.73 6.16 -16.67
N HIS A 68 5.05 4.91 -16.99
CA HIS A 68 5.03 4.41 -18.37
C HIS A 68 3.73 3.71 -18.74
N SER A 69 2.82 3.51 -17.78
CA SER A 69 1.48 3.01 -18.05
C SER A 69 0.78 3.96 -19.02
N ARG A 70 0.00 3.40 -19.94
CA ARG A 70 -0.92 4.14 -20.83
C ARG A 70 -2.37 3.77 -20.59
N ARG A 71 -2.64 3.10 -19.46
CA ARG A 71 -3.96 2.60 -19.11
C ARG A 71 -4.81 3.76 -18.61
N PHE A 72 -5.92 4.01 -19.29
CA PHE A 72 -6.96 4.91 -18.79
C PHE A 72 -7.60 4.39 -17.50
N ILE A 73 -7.79 5.27 -16.53
CA ILE A 73 -8.33 4.97 -15.21
C ILE A 73 -9.62 5.77 -15.03
N ASP A 74 -10.75 5.08 -15.10
CA ASP A 74 -12.05 5.68 -14.78
C ASP A 74 -12.30 5.74 -13.25
N TRP A 75 -13.43 6.30 -12.85
CA TRP A 75 -13.82 6.41 -11.43
C TRP A 75 -13.91 5.05 -10.71
N ARG A 76 -14.16 3.94 -11.43
CA ARG A 76 -14.17 2.59 -10.84
C ARG A 76 -12.75 2.09 -10.60
N GLY A 77 -11.81 2.46 -11.46
CA GLY A 77 -10.39 2.15 -11.35
C GLY A 77 -9.64 2.94 -10.27
N ALA A 78 -10.18 4.08 -9.83
CA ALA A 78 -9.54 4.98 -8.86
C ALA A 78 -9.16 4.27 -7.55
N ALA A 79 -10.03 3.42 -7.00
CA ALA A 79 -9.73 2.66 -5.79
C ALA A 79 -8.54 1.70 -5.98
N GLY A 80 -8.43 1.08 -7.16
CA GLY A 80 -7.31 0.21 -7.50
C GLY A 80 -6.01 0.99 -7.68
N LEU A 81 -6.07 2.19 -8.27
CA LEU A 81 -4.91 3.08 -8.35
C LEU A 81 -4.45 3.51 -6.96
N ALA A 82 -5.37 3.92 -6.08
CA ALA A 82 -5.05 4.34 -4.72
C ALA A 82 -4.32 3.24 -3.94
N ARG A 83 -4.77 1.98 -4.04
CA ARG A 83 -4.07 0.83 -3.43
C ARG A 83 -2.66 0.66 -3.97
N LYS A 84 -2.45 0.77 -5.29
CA LYS A 84 -1.12 0.68 -5.89
C LYS A 84 -0.18 1.78 -5.41
N LEU A 85 -0.68 3.01 -5.29
CA LEU A 85 0.08 4.14 -4.74
C LEU A 85 0.43 3.89 -3.27
N GLU A 86 -0.50 3.35 -2.48
CA GLU A 86 -0.26 3.00 -1.08
C GLU A 86 0.83 1.93 -0.94
N MET A 87 0.75 0.84 -1.71
CA MET A 87 1.75 -0.25 -1.68
C MET A 87 3.15 0.26 -2.04
N LEU A 88 3.25 1.13 -3.05
CA LEU A 88 4.49 1.79 -3.43
C LEU A 88 5.05 2.64 -2.28
N LEU A 89 4.21 3.40 -1.57
CA LEU A 89 4.64 4.20 -0.42
C LEU A 89 5.07 3.33 0.78
N GLN A 90 4.50 2.14 0.94
CA GLN A 90 4.94 1.18 1.95
C GLN A 90 6.33 0.61 1.63
N ASP A 91 6.63 0.29 0.36
CA ASP A 91 7.98 -0.08 -0.07
C ASP A 91 8.98 1.04 0.25
N LEU A 92 8.62 2.30 -0.05
CA LEU A 92 9.47 3.43 0.30
C LEU A 92 9.72 3.46 1.80
N LYS A 93 8.65 3.45 2.61
CA LYS A 93 8.74 3.51 4.07
C LYS A 93 9.58 2.37 4.66
N ALA A 94 9.48 1.16 4.13
CA ALA A 94 10.24 0.00 4.56
C ALA A 94 11.71 0.01 4.09
N GLY A 95 12.04 0.85 3.09
CA GLY A 95 13.37 0.96 2.51
C GLY A 95 14.22 2.14 2.99
N ILE A 96 13.63 3.10 3.70
CA ILE A 96 14.34 4.29 4.17
C ILE A 96 14.90 4.09 5.58
N ASP A 97 16.23 4.01 5.67
CA ASP A 97 16.97 4.07 6.93
C ASP A 97 17.55 5.48 7.21
N ASP A 98 17.81 6.27 6.16
CA ASP A 98 18.34 7.65 6.24
C ASP A 98 17.30 8.66 5.71
N PRO A 99 16.92 9.67 6.52
CA PRO A 99 15.92 10.66 6.11
C PRO A 99 16.30 11.47 4.86
N ILE A 100 17.59 11.73 4.60
CA ILE A 100 18.01 12.57 3.46
C ILE A 100 17.63 11.94 2.10
N PRO A 101 18.09 10.71 1.76
CA PRO A 101 17.66 10.04 0.55
C PRO A 101 16.15 9.74 0.55
N GLY A 102 15.54 9.59 1.73
CA GLY A 102 14.09 9.42 1.86
C GLY A 102 13.30 10.61 1.33
N ILE A 103 13.70 11.84 1.69
CA ILE A 103 13.04 13.07 1.22
C ILE A 103 13.13 13.21 -0.30
N GLU A 104 14.29 12.91 -0.89
CA GLU A 104 14.47 12.95 -2.35
C GLU A 104 13.53 11.96 -3.05
N LEU A 105 13.34 10.75 -2.50
CA LEU A 105 12.43 9.76 -3.07
C LEU A 105 10.96 10.16 -2.91
N VAL A 106 10.58 10.80 -1.80
CA VAL A 106 9.24 11.38 -1.63
C VAL A 106 8.98 12.48 -2.65
N LYS A 107 9.97 13.36 -2.88
CA LYS A 107 9.88 14.39 -3.92
C LYS A 107 9.63 13.77 -5.30
N VAL A 108 10.40 12.75 -5.68
CA VAL A 108 10.24 12.04 -6.96
C VAL A 108 8.85 11.39 -7.09
N PHE A 109 8.26 10.90 -6.00
CA PHE A 109 6.89 10.40 -5.99
C PHE A 109 5.87 11.50 -6.31
N TYR A 110 5.98 12.67 -5.65
CA TYR A 110 5.08 13.79 -5.92
C TYR A 110 5.24 14.34 -7.33
N GLU A 111 6.47 14.46 -7.84
CA GLU A 111 6.73 14.94 -9.22
C GLU A 111 6.24 13.99 -10.32
N ALA A 112 5.83 12.76 -9.97
CA ALA A 112 5.22 11.82 -10.90
C ALA A 112 3.72 12.08 -11.15
N ASP A 113 3.11 12.99 -10.37
CA ASP A 113 1.68 13.33 -10.43
C ASP A 113 1.20 13.70 -11.82
N ASN A 114 1.96 14.56 -12.54
CA ASN A 114 1.59 15.05 -13.87
C ASN A 114 1.38 13.89 -14.84
N THR A 115 2.30 12.92 -14.86
CA THR A 115 2.18 11.77 -15.77
C THR A 115 1.13 10.75 -15.29
N ILE A 116 1.00 10.54 -13.97
CA ILE A 116 0.10 9.50 -13.43
C ILE A 116 -1.37 9.94 -13.47
N PHE A 117 -1.66 11.20 -13.17
CA PHE A 117 -3.02 11.71 -13.11
C PHE A 117 -3.59 12.13 -14.47
N GLU A 118 -2.75 12.43 -15.47
CA GLU A 118 -3.19 12.58 -16.87
C GLU A 118 -3.92 11.33 -17.41
N MET A 119 -3.72 10.16 -16.80
CA MET A 119 -4.43 8.92 -17.17
C MET A 119 -5.81 8.78 -16.52
N CYS A 120 -6.16 9.64 -15.56
CA CYS A 120 -7.41 9.54 -14.80
C CYS A 120 -8.52 10.36 -15.45
N ASP A 121 -9.74 9.82 -15.49
CA ASP A 121 -10.93 10.58 -15.88
C ASP A 121 -11.34 11.54 -14.77
N ASP A 122 -11.04 12.83 -14.96
CA ASP A 122 -11.48 13.92 -14.09
C ASP A 122 -12.77 14.59 -14.60
N SER A 123 -13.39 14.04 -15.65
CA SER A 123 -14.65 14.52 -16.19
C SER A 123 -15.79 14.26 -15.20
N SER A 124 -16.11 15.24 -14.36
CA SER A 124 -17.38 15.22 -13.63
C SER A 124 -18.52 15.41 -14.63
N VAL A 125 -19.30 14.36 -14.91
CA VAL A 125 -20.56 14.50 -15.64
C VAL A 125 -21.48 15.38 -14.78
N LEU A 126 -21.54 16.68 -15.09
CA LEU A 126 -22.59 17.57 -14.58
C LEU A 126 -23.91 17.07 -15.16
N ARG A 127 -24.59 16.22 -14.40
CA ARG A 127 -26.00 15.90 -14.65
C ARG A 127 -26.81 17.10 -14.15
N TYR A 128 -27.25 17.93 -15.11
CA TYR A 128 -28.33 18.89 -14.92
C TYR A 128 -29.68 18.17 -14.88
#